data_AF-B4VJN8-F1
#
_entry.id   AF-B4VJN8-F1
#
_cell.length_a   1.000
_cell.length_b   1.000
_cell.length_c   1.000
_cell.angle_alpha   90.00
_cell.angle_beta   90.00
_cell.angle_gamma   90.00
#
_symmetry.space_group_name_H-M   'P 1'
#
loop_
_entity.id
_entity.type
_entity.pdbx_description
1 polymer ?
#
loop_
_entity_poly.entity_id
_entity_poly.type
_entity_poly.pdbx_seq_one_letter_code
_entity_poly.pdbx_strand_id
1 'polypeptide(L)'
;MLYLAEVKKNHSWIGSRATVLKLQAYCQERSRQIWRTVQDEVIIATQVKHINKGMLVLIEVTSDRQVCQVYSTTAGPIVNILQAFTYLEKQWTTYTQRWEDLKLSLLLQQQELNRHETRIQELEEKLQQALARRARRRYQ
;
A
#
# COMPACT_ATOMS: atom_id res chain seq x y z
N MET A 1 3.19 22.58 4.92
CA MET A 1 2.81 21.16 4.90
C MET A 1 1.30 21.05 4.76
N LEU A 2 0.79 20.13 3.95
CA LEU A 2 -0.65 20.03 3.63
C LEU A 2 -1.35 19.11 4.63
N TYR A 3 -2.47 19.56 5.18
CA TYR A 3 -3.29 18.82 6.15
C TYR A 3 -4.74 18.76 5.71
N LEU A 4 -5.39 17.66 6.05
CA LEU A 4 -6.84 17.51 6.06
C LEU A 4 -7.33 17.76 7.49
N ALA A 5 -8.22 18.73 7.64
CA ALA A 5 -8.75 19.12 8.94
C ALA A 5 -10.28 19.15 8.94
N GLU A 6 -10.87 18.85 10.09
CA GLU A 6 -12.30 18.96 10.33
C GLU A 6 -12.61 20.25 11.10
N VAL A 7 -13.61 21.01 10.65
CA VAL A 7 -14.05 22.23 11.31
C VAL A 7 -14.90 21.89 12.55
N LYS A 8 -14.43 22.19 13.77
CA LYS A 8 -15.15 21.85 15.01
C LYS A 8 -16.04 22.96 15.59
N LYS A 9 -15.89 24.23 15.16
CA LYS A 9 -16.58 25.45 15.65
C LYS A 9 -16.86 25.42 17.17
N ASN A 10 -15.93 25.95 17.96
CA ASN A 10 -16.20 26.26 19.37
C ASN A 10 -16.38 27.76 19.58
N HIS A 11 -17.34 28.08 20.44
CA HIS A 11 -17.87 29.40 20.70
C HIS A 11 -16.98 30.16 21.70
N SER A 12 -16.56 31.37 21.31
CA SER A 12 -16.17 32.54 22.10
C SER A 12 -15.45 32.33 23.45
N TRP A 13 -14.16 32.63 23.49
CA TRP A 13 -13.56 33.28 24.66
C TRP A 13 -12.91 34.59 24.17
N ILE A 14 -13.55 35.73 24.47
CA ILE A 14 -13.06 37.11 24.26
C ILE A 14 -12.87 37.51 22.78
N GLY A 15 -13.88 38.19 22.22
CA GLY A 15 -13.76 39.16 21.11
C GLY A 15 -13.38 38.67 19.71
N SER A 16 -12.78 37.48 19.58
CA SER A 16 -12.30 36.92 18.33
C SER A 16 -13.10 35.67 17.96
N ARG A 17 -13.86 35.73 16.86
CA ARG A 17 -14.53 34.54 16.27
C ARG A 17 -13.50 33.59 15.65
N ALA A 18 -12.57 33.02 16.41
CA ALA A 18 -11.60 32.09 15.87
C ALA A 18 -12.22 30.69 15.75
N THR A 19 -12.01 30.00 14.63
CA THR A 19 -12.55 28.67 14.41
C THR A 19 -11.50 27.64 14.77
N VAL A 20 -11.92 26.61 15.50
CA VAL A 20 -11.07 25.47 15.86
C VAL A 20 -11.11 24.42 14.74
N LEU A 21 -9.94 24.01 14.27
CA LEU A 21 -9.71 22.96 13.28
C LEU A 21 -9.06 21.75 13.95
N LYS A 22 -9.67 20.58 13.82
CA LYS A 22 -9.07 19.31 14.25
C LYS A 22 -8.33 18.68 13.06
N LEU A 23 -7.02 18.48 13.17
CA LEU A 23 -6.23 17.83 12.13
C LEU A 23 -6.55 16.33 12.13
N GLN A 24 -6.84 15.78 10.95
CA GLN A 24 -7.18 14.37 10.77
C GLN A 24 -6.02 13.63 10.12
N ALA A 25 -5.43 14.25 9.09
CA ALA A 25 -4.32 13.67 8.35
C ALA A 25 -3.39 14.73 7.78
N TYR A 26 -2.17 14.34 7.48
CA TYR A 26 -1.21 15.15 6.74
C TYR A 26 -0.72 14.42 5.50
N CYS A 27 -0.44 15.18 4.44
CA CYS A 27 0.15 14.66 3.21
C CYS A 27 1.66 14.58 3.40
N GLN A 28 2.19 13.37 3.49
CA GLN A 28 3.63 13.13 3.58
C GLN A 28 4.29 13.32 2.21
N GLU A 29 3.64 12.86 1.14
CA GLU A 29 4.16 12.95 -0.22
C GLU A 29 3.04 13.30 -1.21
N ARG A 30 3.11 14.49 -1.81
CA ARG A 30 2.06 15.01 -2.71
C ARG A 30 1.94 14.27 -4.03
N SER A 31 3.06 13.88 -4.63
CA SER A 31 3.10 13.18 -5.92
C SER A 31 2.38 11.83 -5.86
N ARG A 32 2.50 11.13 -4.72
CA ARG A 32 1.95 9.79 -4.51
C ARG A 32 0.66 9.77 -3.70
N GLN A 33 0.14 10.94 -3.30
CA GLN A 33 -1.06 11.04 -2.45
C GLN A 33 -0.94 10.18 -1.18
N ILE A 34 0.23 10.20 -0.53
CA ILE A 34 0.46 9.45 0.71
C ILE A 34 0.03 10.32 1.88
N TRP A 35 -0.99 9.87 2.60
CA TRP A 35 -1.55 10.54 3.77
C TRP A 35 -1.29 9.72 5.03
N ARG A 36 -0.95 10.39 6.12
CA ARG A 36 -0.81 9.79 7.45
C ARG A 36 -1.76 10.45 8.43
N THR A 37 -2.26 9.67 9.37
CA THR A 37 -3.15 10.16 10.42
C THR A 37 -2.38 11.05 11.40
N VAL A 38 -3.08 12.03 11.94
CA VAL A 38 -2.59 12.91 13.02
C VAL A 38 -3.38 12.56 14.28
N GLN A 39 -2.70 12.45 15.42
CA GLN A 39 -3.35 12.17 16.69
C GLN A 39 -3.75 13.46 17.39
N ASP A 40 -5.06 13.73 17.46
CA ASP A 40 -5.69 14.75 18.29
C ASP A 40 -5.04 16.15 18.28
N GLU A 41 -4.46 16.55 17.16
CA GLU A 41 -3.92 17.90 17.00
C GLU A 41 -5.02 18.88 16.60
N VAL A 42 -4.93 20.08 17.17
CA VAL A 42 -5.91 21.15 16.97
C VAL A 42 -5.18 22.44 16.64
N ILE A 43 -5.67 23.16 15.64
CA ILE A 43 -5.16 24.47 15.22
C ILE A 43 -6.31 25.47 15.21
N ILE A 44 -6.02 26.72 15.55
CA ILE A 44 -6.98 27.82 15.50
C ILE A 44 -6.77 28.58 14.19
N ALA A 45 -7.85 28.77 13.43
CA ALA A 45 -7.81 29.47 12.15
C ALA A 45 -9.02 30.41 12.00
N THR A 46 -8.76 31.66 11.62
CA THR A 46 -9.80 32.67 11.39
C THR A 46 -10.28 32.69 9.95
N GLN A 47 -9.53 32.09 9.03
CA GLN A 47 -9.82 32.05 7.59
C GLN A 47 -11.02 31.16 7.24
N VAL A 48 -11.36 30.19 8.10
CA VAL A 48 -12.41 29.16 7.90
C VAL A 48 -13.74 29.49 8.60
N LYS A 49 -13.94 30.71 9.09
CA LYS A 49 -15.18 31.11 9.82
C LYS A 49 -16.46 30.87 9.03
N HIS A 50 -16.40 31.02 7.71
CA HIS A 50 -17.53 30.86 6.80
C HIS A 50 -17.88 29.40 6.49
N ILE A 51 -16.99 28.45 6.80
CA ILE A 51 -17.20 27.03 6.52
C ILE A 51 -17.98 26.40 7.67
N ASN A 52 -18.91 25.48 7.37
CA ASN A 52 -19.77 24.85 8.37
C ASN A 52 -19.02 23.86 9.29
N LYS A 53 -19.55 23.66 10.49
CA LYS A 53 -19.05 22.67 11.44
C LYS A 53 -19.20 21.27 10.82
N GLY A 54 -18.22 20.40 11.06
CA GLY A 54 -18.16 19.03 10.53
C GLY A 54 -17.61 18.93 9.11
N MET A 55 -17.33 20.06 8.45
CA MET A 55 -16.75 20.03 7.10
C MET A 55 -15.26 19.76 7.13
N LEU A 56 -14.82 18.99 6.14
CA LEU A 56 -13.41 18.72 5.88
C LEU A 56 -12.83 19.80 4.98
N VAL A 57 -11.68 20.33 5.36
CA VAL A 57 -10.94 21.36 4.65
C VAL A 57 -9.49 20.95 4.47
N LEU A 58 -8.94 21.27 3.31
CA LEU A 58 -7.50 21.18 3.09
C LEU A 58 -6.85 22.50 3.50
N ILE A 59 -5.80 22.42 4.29
CA ILE A 59 -5.07 23.58 4.79
C ILE A 59 -3.57 23.39 4.62
N GLU A 60 -2.85 24.45 4.28
CA GLU A 60 -1.39 24.49 4.40
C GLU A 60 -0.99 25.12 5.72
N VAL A 61 -0.16 24.41 6.46
CA VAL A 61 0.36 24.82 7.77
C VAL A 61 1.88 25.02 7.67
N THR A 62 2.40 26.11 8.22
CA THR A 62 3.85 26.38 8.33
C THR A 62 4.53 25.56 9.42
N SER A 63 5.86 25.63 9.49
CA SER A 63 6.65 25.13 10.63
C SER A 63 6.13 25.65 11.96
N ASP A 64 5.68 26.90 11.98
CA ASP A 64 5.25 27.60 13.19
C ASP A 64 3.78 27.34 13.54
N ARG A 65 3.18 26.30 12.93
CA ARG A 65 1.79 25.85 13.13
C ARG A 65 0.73 26.91 12.81
N GLN A 66 1.04 27.83 11.90
CA GLN A 66 0.08 28.83 11.42
C GLN A 66 -0.53 28.36 10.09
N VAL A 67 -1.82 28.65 9.90
CA VAL A 67 -2.52 28.35 8.65
C VAL A 67 -2.17 29.43 7.61
N CYS A 68 -1.49 29.04 6.54
CA CYS A 68 -1.11 29.93 5.44
C CYS A 68 -2.14 29.92 4.32
N GLN A 69 -2.69 28.76 4.00
CA GLN A 69 -3.66 28.62 2.91
C GLN A 69 -4.79 27.70 3.32
N VAL A 70 -6.01 28.04 2.88
CA VAL A 70 -7.22 27.23 3.03
C VAL A 70 -7.78 26.98 1.65
N TYR A 71 -7.99 25.71 1.30
CA TYR A 71 -8.68 25.33 0.07
C TYR A 71 -10.17 25.12 0.39
N SER A 72 -11.04 25.91 -0.22
CA SER A 72 -12.48 25.90 0.03
C SER A 72 -13.18 24.64 -0.51
N THR A 73 -12.61 24.01 -1.53
CA THR A 73 -13.19 22.84 -2.20
C THR A 73 -12.34 21.60 -1.96
N THR A 74 -12.72 20.82 -0.95
CA THR A 74 -12.03 19.59 -0.55
C THR A 74 -12.49 18.36 -1.35
N ALA A 75 -13.64 18.47 -2.04
CA ALA A 75 -14.28 17.35 -2.73
C ALA A 75 -13.39 16.74 -3.83
N GLY A 76 -12.81 17.54 -4.71
CA GLY A 76 -11.96 17.06 -5.82
C GLY A 76 -10.75 16.25 -5.34
N PRO A 77 -9.90 16.79 -4.43
CA PRO A 77 -8.78 16.05 -3.87
C PRO A 77 -9.19 14.77 -3.14
N ILE A 78 -10.28 14.77 -2.38
CA ILE A 78 -10.78 13.55 -1.70
C ILE A 78 -11.22 12.50 -2.72
N VAL A 79 -11.97 12.90 -3.75
CA VAL A 79 -12.39 11.99 -4.83
C VAL A 79 -11.17 11.40 -5.54
N ASN A 80 -10.13 12.18 -5.80
CA ASN A 80 -8.90 11.68 -6.41
C ASN A 80 -8.19 10.65 -5.51
N ILE A 81 -8.14 10.88 -4.19
CA ILE A 81 -7.57 9.91 -3.23
C ILE A 81 -8.37 8.60 -3.26
N LEU A 82 -9.70 8.68 -3.27
CA LEU A 82 -10.57 7.51 -3.34
C LEU A 82 -10.41 6.75 -4.66
N GLN A 83 -10.33 7.46 -5.79
CA GLN A 83 -10.09 6.86 -7.10
C GLN A 83 -8.72 6.17 -7.17
N ALA A 84 -7.68 6.80 -6.62
CA ALA A 84 -6.35 6.20 -6.52
C ALA A 84 -6.38 4.91 -5.69
N PHE A 85 -7.13 4.89 -4.59
CA PHE A 85 -7.31 3.70 -3.78
C PHE A 85 -7.98 2.55 -4.56
N THR A 86 -9.08 2.82 -5.26
CA THR A 86 -9.74 1.83 -6.12
C THR A 86 -8.82 1.30 -7.23
N TYR A 87 -7.95 2.16 -7.78
CA TYR A 87 -6.97 1.73 -8.77
C TYR A 87 -5.90 0.80 -8.17
N LEU A 88 -5.37 1.13 -6.99
CA LEU A 88 -4.39 0.31 -6.28
C LEU A 88 -4.94 -1.06 -5.93
N GLU A 89 -6.20 -1.14 -5.49
CA GLU A 89 -6.90 -2.39 -5.22
C GLU A 89 -6.94 -3.29 -6.47
N LYS A 90 -7.34 -2.74 -7.63
CA LYS A 90 -7.36 -3.47 -8.91
C LYS A 90 -5.98 -3.92 -9.37
N GLN A 91 -4.95 -3.11 -9.14
CA GLN A 91 -3.57 -3.52 -9.42
C GLN A 91 -3.17 -4.69 -8.52
N TRP A 92 -3.48 -4.61 -7.22
CA TRP A 92 -3.16 -5.66 -6.25
C TRP A 92 -3.81 -7.00 -6.60
N THR A 93 -5.07 -7.00 -7.03
CA THR A 93 -5.74 -8.23 -7.50
C THR A 93 -5.03 -8.82 -8.72
N THR A 94 -4.61 -7.98 -9.67
CA THR A 94 -3.88 -8.40 -10.87
C THR A 94 -2.52 -9.02 -10.52
N TYR A 95 -1.78 -8.40 -9.60
CA TYR A 95 -0.50 -8.94 -9.13
C TYR A 95 -0.67 -10.26 -8.40
N THR A 96 -1.72 -10.39 -7.59
CA THR A 96 -2.02 -11.62 -6.85
C THR A 96 -2.32 -12.78 -7.82
N GLN A 97 -3.13 -12.54 -8.85
CA GLN A 97 -3.40 -13.53 -9.90
C GLN A 97 -2.12 -13.96 -10.62
N ARG A 98 -1.28 -13.01 -11.05
CA ARG A 98 0.00 -13.32 -11.70
C ARG A 98 0.95 -14.12 -10.81
N TRP A 99 0.95 -13.84 -9.52
CA TRP A 99 1.74 -14.58 -8.55
C TRP A 99 1.26 -16.03 -8.39
N GLU A 100 -0.06 -16.25 -8.40
CA GLU A 100 -0.65 -17.58 -8.40
C GLU A 100 -0.31 -18.36 -9.67
N ASP A 101 -0.43 -17.73 -10.84
CA ASP A 101 -0.03 -18.34 -12.13
C ASP A 101 1.46 -18.70 -12.13
N LEU A 102 2.31 -17.82 -11.59
CA LEU A 102 3.74 -18.08 -11.47
C LEU A 102 4.01 -19.29 -10.57
N LYS A 103 3.34 -19.39 -9.41
CA LYS A 103 3.44 -20.55 -8.52
C LYS A 103 3.04 -21.85 -9.22
N LEU A 104 1.96 -21.83 -10.01
CA LEU A 104 1.53 -23.00 -10.77
C LEU A 104 2.60 -23.41 -11.79
N SER A 105 3.20 -22.45 -12.51
CA SER A 105 4.27 -22.74 -13.46
C SER A 105 5.50 -23.37 -12.79
N LEU A 106 5.89 -22.87 -11.61
CA LEU A 106 7.01 -23.41 -10.82
C LEU A 106 6.72 -24.81 -10.31
N LEU A 107 5.49 -25.09 -9.89
CA LEU A 107 5.09 -26.43 -9.44
C LEU A 107 5.15 -27.44 -10.60
N LEU A 108 4.69 -27.05 -11.79
CA LEU A 108 4.81 -27.89 -12.98
C LEU A 108 6.28 -28.17 -13.33
N GLN A 109 7.14 -27.15 -13.29
CA GLN A 109 8.58 -27.32 -13.51
C GLN A 109 9.21 -28.26 -12.49
N GLN A 110 8.84 -28.15 -11.21
CA GLN A 110 9.31 -29.07 -10.17
C GLN A 110 8.87 -30.52 -10.44
N GLN A 111 7.62 -30.73 -10.87
CA GLN A 111 7.14 -32.07 -11.20
C GLN A 111 7.91 -32.70 -12.37
N GLU A 112 8.24 -31.90 -13.39
CA GLU A 112 9.05 -32.37 -14.51
C GLU A 112 10.47 -32.72 -14.07
N LEU A 113 11.11 -31.88 -13.26
CA LEU A 113 12.44 -32.17 -12.71
C LEU A 113 12.45 -33.47 -11.92
N ASN A 114 11.45 -33.69 -11.06
CA ASN A 114 11.33 -34.95 -10.31
C ASN A 114 11.22 -36.16 -11.24
N ARG A 115 10.44 -36.06 -12.33
CA ARG A 115 10.34 -37.14 -13.33
C ARG A 115 11.67 -37.41 -14.02
N HIS A 116 12.43 -36.36 -14.33
CA HIS A 116 13.76 -36.50 -14.91
C HIS A 116 14.73 -37.15 -13.93
N GLU A 117 14.70 -36.75 -12.67
CA GLU A 117 15.53 -37.32 -11.61
C GLU A 117 15.24 -38.82 -11.42
N THR A 118 13.98 -39.21 -11.34
CA THR A 118 13.58 -40.63 -11.27
C THR A 118 14.09 -41.42 -12.48
N ARG A 119 13.96 -40.88 -13.70
CA ARG A 119 14.48 -41.55 -14.91
C ARG A 119 16.00 -41.73 -14.86
N ILE A 120 16.73 -40.74 -14.34
CA ILE A 120 18.19 -40.83 -14.20
C ILE A 120 18.55 -41.92 -13.19
N GLN A 121 17.89 -41.95 -12.03
CA GLN A 121 18.09 -42.98 -11.01
C GLN A 121 17.87 -44.39 -11.58
N GLU A 122 16.79 -44.61 -12.33
CA GLU A 122 16.54 -45.90 -13.00
C GLU A 122 17.64 -46.30 -14.00
N LEU A 123 18.19 -45.33 -14.74
CA LEU A 123 19.28 -45.57 -15.70
C LEU A 123 20.59 -45.91 -14.98
N GLU A 124 20.90 -45.21 -13.88
CA GLU A 124 22.06 -45.48 -13.04
C GLU A 124 21.99 -46.89 -12.42
N GLU A 125 20.83 -47.30 -11.90
CA GLU A 125 20.62 -48.64 -11.37
C GLU A 125 20.84 -49.72 -12.45
N LYS A 126 20.28 -49.52 -13.65
CA LYS A 126 20.47 -50.44 -14.79
C LYS A 126 21.95 -50.56 -15.17
N LEU A 127 22.67 -49.43 -15.18
CA LEU A 127 24.11 -49.42 -15.47
C LEU A 127 24.89 -50.20 -14.41
N GLN A 128 24.62 -49.96 -13.13
CA GLN A 128 25.26 -50.69 -12.02
C GLN A 128 24.99 -52.19 -12.11
N GLN A 129 23.76 -52.61 -12.38
CA GLN A 129 23.42 -54.02 -12.57
C GLN A 129 24.16 -54.64 -13.75
N ALA A 130 24.27 -53.93 -14.89
CA ALA A 130 25.00 -54.40 -16.06
C ALA A 130 26.50 -54.56 -15.78
N LEU A 131 27.10 -53.59 -15.08
CA LEU A 131 28.50 -53.66 -14.64
C LEU A 131 28.74 -54.82 -13.68
N ALA A 132 27.86 -55.02 -12.69
CA ALA A 132 27.95 -56.14 -11.76
C ALA A 132 27.82 -57.50 -12.46
N ARG A 133 26.88 -57.64 -13.41
CA ARG A 133 26.75 -58.84 -14.26
C ARG A 133 28.03 -59.10 -15.05
N ARG A 134 28.63 -58.06 -15.64
CA ARG A 134 29.88 -58.18 -16.41
C ARG A 134 31.06 -58.57 -15.53
N ALA A 135 31.16 -58.03 -14.32
CA ALA A 135 32.19 -58.39 -13.35
C ALA A 135 32.07 -59.87 -12.97
N ARG A 136 30.86 -60.35 -12.64
CA ARG A 136 30.62 -61.77 -12.31
C ARG A 136 31.05 -62.73 -13.42
N ARG A 137 30.80 -62.37 -14.69
CA ARG A 137 31.23 -63.15 -15.85
C ARG A 137 32.75 -63.16 -16.10
N ARG A 138 33.52 -62.23 -15.52
CA ARG A 138 34.98 -62.22 -15.66
C ARG A 138 35.69 -63.08 -14.61
N TYR A 139 35.02 -63.43 -13.52
CA TYR A 139 35.58 -64.19 -12.40
C TYR A 139 35.04 -65.63 -12.32
N GLN A 140 34.34 -66.08 -13.36
CA GLN A 140 33.98 -67.48 -13.63
C GLN A 140 34.83 -67.97 -14.78
#